data_AF-A0A7W4YZR5-F1
#
_entry.id   AF-A0A7W4YZR5-F1
#
_cell.length_a   1.000
_cell.length_b   1.000
_cell.length_c   1.000
_cell.angle_alpha   90.00
_cell.angle_beta   90.00
_cell.angle_gamma   90.00
#
_symmetry.space_group_name_H-M   'P 1'
#
loop_
_entity.id
_entity.type
_entity.pdbx_description
1 polymer ?
#
loop_
_entity_poly.entity_id
_entity_poly.type
_entity_poly.pdbx_seq_one_letter_code
_entity_poly.pdbx_strand_id
1 'polypeptide(L)'
;MVTNAAVVLLEELNLRNGRRSSMLELEEAIVEPPELLLTMSGACTLTLVVGDATRVLTRSPLIGEKSWSTVLGIRFELAAVRKVGDRITLTYEDGVTAALRRRKGKQVIPGKSMTRTAIVARQVNEARVPALIYPGAKRKVGKPVKRGGDTSAWELTGSLAEEVNLRRFSTGTQLVFASDEWLMDRLEPVALAENQGAVRNIDFDLDQGKRASRATVQLDATAGAMPPGLPVMLGDDMGPAAGRWLVQDFRRSLSSTQVTVTLTRARHVLAEPKASSRGDLGDDSFVTGSGSDTGGKAATAARAKMVAFALAQNGKPYVYGGHGPSVWDCSGLVQGATAAAGHVLPAPSSSQAAAVAGAGKGMSIDAAIRTRGALLFIQTSTAHHVAISLGNGSTIEAMNPEAGVAIGSAAGRGWTSAGYWI
;
A
#
# COMPACT_ATOMS: atom_id res chain seq x y z
N MET A 1 28.52 10.80 34.86
CA MET A 1 28.00 11.89 34.00
C MET A 1 26.97 11.26 33.09
N VAL A 2 25.69 11.48 33.37
CA VAL A 2 24.61 11.07 32.46
C VAL A 2 24.62 12.11 31.35
N THR A 3 25.29 11.82 30.23
CA THR A 3 25.09 12.59 29.00
C THR A 3 23.61 12.50 28.69
N ASN A 4 22.94 13.64 28.74
CA ASN A 4 21.52 13.76 28.48
C ASN A 4 21.25 13.14 27.10
N ALA A 5 20.37 12.14 27.01
CA ALA A 5 20.15 11.40 25.76
C ALA A 5 19.86 12.36 24.60
N ALA A 6 19.14 13.46 24.83
CA ALA A 6 18.88 14.51 23.84
C ALA A 6 20.16 15.19 23.28
N VAL A 7 21.25 15.27 24.05
CA VAL A 7 22.54 15.84 23.61
C VAL A 7 23.24 14.89 22.64
N VAL A 8 23.27 13.59 22.94
CA VAL A 8 23.85 12.56 22.04
C VAL A 8 23.09 12.49 20.70
N LEU A 9 21.80 12.80 20.70
CA LEU A 9 20.96 12.75 19.49
C LEU A 9 21.12 13.97 18.57
N LEU A 10 21.48 15.14 19.12
CA LEU A 10 21.86 16.30 18.31
C LEU A 10 23.27 16.15 17.72
N GLU A 11 24.18 15.45 18.40
CA GLU A 11 25.51 15.09 17.85
C GLU A 11 25.41 14.21 16.59
N GLU A 12 24.29 13.52 16.36
CA GLU A 12 24.04 12.79 15.11
C GLU A 12 23.91 13.73 13.89
N LEU A 13 23.62 15.03 14.10
CA LEU A 13 23.36 16.00 13.03
C LEU A 13 24.67 16.62 12.48
N ASN A 14 25.26 16.01 11.46
CA ASN A 14 26.53 16.49 10.89
C ASN A 14 26.32 17.40 9.66
N LEU A 15 26.02 18.68 9.88
CA LEU A 15 25.79 19.65 8.80
C LEU A 15 27.06 20.07 8.07
N ARG A 16 27.06 20.01 6.74
CA ARG A 16 28.21 20.34 5.90
C ARG A 16 27.82 21.14 4.66
N ASN A 17 28.73 22.00 4.21
CA ASN A 17 28.66 22.67 2.92
C ASN A 17 30.02 22.51 2.20
N GLY A 18 30.01 22.24 0.90
CA GLY A 18 31.21 21.90 0.09
C GLY A 18 32.27 23.00 -0.10
N ARG A 19 32.23 24.10 0.66
CA ARG A 19 33.31 25.09 0.78
C ARG A 19 33.91 24.94 2.18
N ARG A 20 35.25 25.03 2.34
CA ARG A 20 35.98 24.97 3.63
C ARG A 20 35.16 25.69 4.72
N SER A 21 34.37 24.94 5.47
CA SER A 21 33.40 25.52 6.39
C SER A 21 34.10 25.62 7.73
N SER A 22 34.33 26.85 8.18
CA SER A 22 34.15 27.12 9.60
C SER A 22 32.80 26.50 9.96
N MET A 23 32.81 25.52 10.86
CA MET A 23 31.63 24.90 11.46
C MET A 23 30.71 26.05 11.88
N LEU A 24 29.72 26.37 11.05
CA LEU A 24 28.72 27.33 11.47
C LEU A 24 27.94 26.59 12.54
N GLU A 25 27.77 27.22 13.69
CA GLU A 25 26.91 26.76 14.79
C GLU A 25 25.44 26.88 14.35
N LEU A 26 25.09 26.23 13.23
CA LEU A 26 23.72 26.03 12.79
C LEU A 26 22.92 25.36 13.90
N GLU A 27 23.57 24.52 14.71
CA GLU A 27 23.05 23.92 15.93
C GLU A 27 22.54 24.96 16.93
N GLU A 28 23.30 26.04 17.18
CA GLU A 28 22.86 27.13 18.08
C GLU A 28 21.72 27.96 17.48
N ALA A 29 21.61 27.98 16.16
CA ALA A 29 20.52 28.64 15.46
C ALA A 29 19.24 27.79 15.40
N ILE A 30 19.26 26.51 15.80
CA ILE A 30 18.06 25.64 15.80
C ILE A 30 17.06 26.16 16.83
N VAL A 31 15.85 26.49 16.38
CA VAL A 31 14.78 27.04 17.23
C VAL A 31 13.60 26.08 17.42
N GLU A 32 13.52 25.02 16.62
CA GLU A 32 12.56 23.92 16.82
C GLU A 32 13.30 22.58 16.69
N PRO A 33 12.87 21.54 17.42
CA PRO A 33 13.46 20.21 17.33
C PRO A 33 13.63 19.73 15.88
N PRO A 34 14.83 19.25 15.48
CA PRO A 34 15.03 18.63 14.19
C PRO A 34 14.14 17.40 14.00
N GLU A 35 13.45 17.32 12.87
CA GLU A 35 12.52 16.23 12.58
C GLU A 35 13.06 15.33 11.47
N LEU A 36 13.22 14.04 11.78
CA LEU A 36 13.55 12.99 10.83
C LEU A 36 12.29 12.18 10.49
N LEU A 37 12.03 12.02 9.20
CA LEU A 37 10.98 11.17 8.65
C LEU A 37 11.57 10.23 7.60
N LEU A 38 11.50 8.92 7.82
CA LEU A 38 11.74 7.91 6.79
C LEU A 38 10.39 7.31 6.39
N THR A 39 10.07 7.23 5.10
CA THR A 39 8.71 6.90 4.64
C THR A 39 8.65 6.10 3.34
N MET A 40 7.63 5.26 3.22
CA MET A 40 7.26 4.58 1.96
C MET A 40 6.46 5.48 0.98
N SER A 41 5.94 6.62 1.44
CA SER A 41 4.97 7.43 0.68
C SER A 41 5.60 8.56 -0.13
N GLY A 42 6.90 8.83 0.05
CA GLY A 42 7.57 9.99 -0.53
C GLY A 42 9.08 9.94 -0.41
N ALA A 43 9.69 11.11 -0.35
CA ALA A 43 11.10 11.25 0.02
C ALA A 43 11.25 11.07 1.52
N CYS A 44 12.34 10.46 1.97
CA CYS A 44 12.73 10.55 3.37
C CYS A 44 13.30 11.95 3.61
N THR A 45 12.91 12.60 4.70
CA THR A 45 13.24 14.00 4.96
C THR A 45 13.88 14.22 6.32
N LEU A 46 14.82 15.16 6.36
CA LEU A 46 15.32 15.79 7.57
C LEU A 46 14.92 17.27 7.51
N THR A 47 14.19 17.75 8.51
CA THR A 47 13.73 19.14 8.58
C THR A 47 14.37 19.86 9.75
N LEU A 48 14.98 21.00 9.46
CA LEU A 48 15.56 21.91 10.45
C LEU A 48 14.83 23.24 10.41
N VAL A 49 14.50 23.79 11.57
CA VAL A 49 13.99 25.16 11.69
C VAL A 49 15.01 25.99 12.44
N VAL A 50 15.56 26.98 11.76
CA VAL A 50 16.61 27.85 12.29
C VAL A 50 16.12 29.29 12.39
N GLY A 51 16.54 29.97 13.46
CA GLY A 51 16.34 31.40 13.64
C GLY A 51 17.34 32.20 12.79
N ASP A 52 16.87 33.27 12.16
CA ASP A 52 17.67 34.16 11.33
C ASP A 52 17.24 35.63 11.48
N ALA A 53 17.06 36.08 12.72
CA ALA A 53 16.63 37.45 13.03
C ALA A 53 17.55 38.53 12.45
N THR A 54 18.86 38.26 12.39
CA THR A 54 19.87 39.17 11.83
C THR A 54 20.10 38.99 10.32
N ARG A 55 19.37 38.07 9.67
CA ARG A 55 19.46 37.73 8.25
C ARG A 55 20.85 37.24 7.80
N VAL A 56 21.66 36.76 8.74
CA VAL A 56 23.02 36.27 8.48
C VAL A 56 22.95 34.97 7.67
N LEU A 57 22.07 34.04 8.02
CA LEU A 57 21.93 32.76 7.31
C LEU A 57 21.35 32.96 5.90
N THR A 58 20.32 33.81 5.75
CA THR A 58 19.72 34.11 4.44
C THR A 58 20.72 34.76 3.48
N ARG A 59 21.63 35.60 3.99
CA ARG A 59 22.62 36.32 3.16
C ARG A 59 23.92 35.54 2.97
N SER A 60 24.06 34.40 3.63
CA SER A 60 25.28 33.61 3.62
C SER A 60 25.29 32.59 2.48
N PRO A 61 26.44 32.36 1.82
CA PRO A 61 26.60 31.25 0.88
C PRO A 61 26.62 29.87 1.56
N LEU A 62 26.43 29.82 2.89
CA LEU A 62 26.53 28.61 3.71
C LEU A 62 25.30 27.71 3.66
N ILE A 63 24.13 28.25 3.33
CA ILE A 63 22.92 27.46 3.04
C ILE A 63 22.67 27.56 1.54
N GLY A 64 22.94 26.49 0.82
CA GLY A 64 22.74 26.44 -0.63
C GLY A 64 22.61 25.01 -1.14
N GLU A 65 22.46 24.83 -2.44
CA GLU A 65 22.20 23.52 -3.08
C GLU A 65 23.27 22.45 -2.81
N LYS A 66 24.43 22.82 -2.26
CA LYS A 66 25.52 21.91 -1.87
C LYS A 66 25.52 21.55 -0.39
N SER A 67 24.55 22.04 0.39
CA SER A 67 24.42 21.73 1.80
C SER A 67 23.86 20.32 1.97
N TRP A 68 24.46 19.55 2.87
CA TRP A 68 24.03 18.20 3.19
C TRP A 68 24.28 17.89 4.67
N SER A 69 23.61 16.86 5.16
CA SER A 69 23.80 16.30 6.50
C SER A 69 23.84 14.78 6.43
N THR A 70 24.32 14.14 7.49
CA THR A 70 24.19 12.70 7.68
C THR A 70 23.52 12.47 9.02
N VAL A 71 22.46 11.66 9.07
CA VAL A 71 21.77 11.24 10.30
C VAL A 71 21.46 9.75 10.17
N LEU A 72 21.74 8.95 11.20
CA LEU A 72 21.58 7.48 11.18
C LEU A 72 22.29 6.79 9.98
N GLY A 73 23.44 7.35 9.56
CA GLY A 73 24.18 6.85 8.39
C GLY A 73 23.55 7.19 7.02
N ILE A 74 22.42 7.89 7.01
CA ILE A 74 21.73 8.33 5.79
C ILE A 74 22.18 9.75 5.45
N ARG A 75 22.60 9.96 4.20
CA ARG A 75 22.93 11.29 3.66
C ARG A 75 21.64 12.00 3.24
N PHE A 76 21.47 13.22 3.71
CA PHE A 76 20.37 14.13 3.37
C PHE A 76 20.92 15.38 2.68
N GLU A 77 20.36 15.76 1.54
CA GLU A 77 20.80 16.89 0.72
C GLU A 77 19.71 17.96 0.70
N LEU A 78 20.11 19.23 0.78
CA LEU A 78 19.16 20.34 0.86
C LEU A 78 18.29 20.39 -0.40
N ALA A 79 16.98 20.25 -0.23
CA ALA A 79 16.01 20.20 -1.32
C ALA A 79 15.13 21.45 -1.37
N ALA A 80 14.82 22.05 -0.22
CA ALA A 80 14.02 23.27 -0.15
C ALA A 80 14.42 24.16 1.03
N VAL A 81 14.28 25.47 0.81
CA VAL A 81 14.42 26.51 1.82
C VAL A 81 13.15 27.34 1.83
N ARG A 82 12.47 27.41 2.97
CA ARG A 82 11.28 28.23 3.15
C ARG A 82 11.53 29.25 4.26
N LYS A 83 11.17 30.51 4.01
CA LYS A 83 11.32 31.60 4.97
C LYS A 83 9.96 32.13 5.43
N VAL A 84 9.77 32.25 6.74
CA VAL A 84 8.59 32.87 7.35
C VAL A 84 9.05 33.76 8.50
N GLY A 85 8.98 35.08 8.33
CA GLY A 85 9.53 36.04 9.28
C GLY A 85 11.03 35.82 9.49
N ASP A 86 11.40 35.64 10.76
CA ASP A 86 12.78 35.37 11.20
C ASP A 86 13.10 33.88 11.30
N ARG A 87 12.23 33.00 10.81
CA ARG A 87 12.47 31.55 10.77
C ARG A 87 12.74 31.07 9.35
N ILE A 88 13.69 30.16 9.25
CA ILE A 88 14.02 29.44 8.01
C ILE A 88 13.80 27.95 8.25
N THR A 89 12.93 27.35 7.45
CA THR A 89 12.77 25.90 7.38
C THR A 89 13.65 25.37 6.25
N LEU A 90 14.60 24.50 6.61
CA LEU A 90 15.44 23.77 5.68
C LEU A 90 14.92 22.34 5.58
N THR A 91 14.45 21.94 4.40
CA THR A 91 14.02 20.58 4.13
C THR A 91 15.10 19.90 3.30
N TYR A 92 15.69 18.87 3.88
CA TYR A 92 16.63 17.99 3.21
C TYR A 92 15.92 16.70 2.81
N GLU A 93 16.30 16.15 1.66
CA GLU A 93 15.82 14.85 1.17
C GLU A 93 16.96 13.84 1.14
N ASP A 94 16.64 12.57 1.31
CA ASP A 94 17.64 11.51 1.25
C ASP A 94 18.38 11.48 -0.10
N GLY A 95 19.66 11.10 -0.06
CA GLY A 95 20.55 11.15 -1.21
C GLY A 95 20.10 10.29 -2.39
N VAL A 96 19.37 9.20 -2.14
CA VAL A 96 18.78 8.35 -3.19
C VAL A 96 17.71 9.11 -3.95
N THR A 97 16.76 9.72 -3.24
CA THR A 97 15.69 10.52 -3.84
C THR A 97 16.28 11.74 -4.55
N ALA A 98 17.19 12.46 -3.90
CA ALA A 98 17.85 13.64 -4.48
C ALA A 98 18.62 13.30 -5.77
N ALA A 99 19.33 12.17 -5.81
CA ALA A 99 20.06 11.71 -7.00
C ALA A 99 19.13 11.41 -8.18
N LEU A 100 17.98 10.76 -7.93
CA LEU A 100 16.98 10.50 -8.97
C LEU A 100 16.29 11.78 -9.44
N ARG A 101 16.01 12.73 -8.54
CA ARG A 101 15.40 14.02 -8.88
C ARG A 101 16.28 14.94 -9.72
N ARG A 102 17.60 14.91 -9.50
CA ARG A 102 18.56 15.64 -10.36
C ARG A 102 18.53 15.17 -11.81
N ARG A 103 18.08 13.93 -12.06
CA ARG A 103 18.12 13.33 -13.40
C ARG A 103 16.85 13.66 -14.16
N LYS A 104 16.85 14.88 -14.71
CA LYS A 104 15.81 15.39 -15.62
C LYS A 104 16.25 15.23 -17.07
N GLY A 105 15.37 15.61 -18.00
CA GLY A 105 15.66 15.64 -19.42
C GLY A 105 14.97 14.55 -20.24
N LYS A 106 14.90 14.81 -21.55
CA LYS A 106 14.11 14.04 -22.50
C LYS A 106 14.64 12.61 -22.63
N GLN A 107 13.77 11.65 -22.38
CA GLN A 107 14.00 10.23 -22.60
C GLN A 107 12.76 9.63 -23.25
N VAL A 108 12.96 8.83 -24.28
CA VAL A 108 11.89 8.06 -24.92
C VAL A 108 12.33 6.61 -24.95
N ILE A 109 11.55 5.76 -24.31
CA ILE A 109 11.75 4.32 -24.28
C ILE A 109 10.64 3.71 -25.15
N PRO A 110 10.97 3.08 -26.29
CA PRO A 110 9.97 2.51 -27.18
C PRO A 110 9.09 1.48 -26.46
N GLY A 111 7.81 1.41 -26.84
CA GLY A 111 6.93 0.33 -26.37
C GLY A 111 7.48 -1.04 -26.75
N LYS A 112 7.22 -2.06 -25.93
CA LYS A 112 7.67 -3.46 -26.11
C LYS A 112 9.19 -3.65 -26.15
N SER A 113 9.98 -2.64 -25.80
CA SER A 113 11.46 -2.76 -25.73
C SER A 113 11.92 -3.36 -24.40
N MET A 114 11.47 -2.78 -23.28
CA MET A 114 11.90 -3.10 -21.92
C MET A 114 10.71 -3.42 -21.00
N THR A 115 10.98 -4.13 -19.90
CA THR A 115 10.04 -4.26 -18.78
C THR A 115 10.09 -3.02 -17.88
N ARG A 116 9.08 -2.82 -17.03
CA ARG A 116 9.08 -1.71 -16.07
C ARG A 116 10.27 -1.81 -15.11
N THR A 117 10.57 -3.02 -14.62
CA THR A 117 11.72 -3.28 -13.75
C THR A 117 13.05 -2.99 -14.43
N ALA A 118 13.19 -3.29 -15.72
CA ALA A 118 14.38 -2.94 -16.49
C ALA A 118 14.51 -1.43 -16.72
N ILE A 119 13.40 -0.71 -16.90
CA ILE A 119 13.41 0.75 -16.99
C ILE A 119 13.86 1.36 -15.66
N VAL A 120 13.29 0.89 -14.54
CA VAL A 120 13.70 1.33 -13.20
C VAL A 120 15.17 1.02 -12.94
N ALA A 121 15.64 -0.19 -13.26
CA ALA A 121 17.04 -0.59 -13.15
C ALA A 121 17.97 0.35 -13.95
N ARG A 122 17.57 0.73 -15.16
CA ARG A 122 18.29 1.73 -15.95
C ARG A 122 18.34 3.10 -15.25
N GLN A 123 17.23 3.57 -14.68
CA GLN A 123 17.19 4.85 -13.97
C GLN A 123 18.13 4.89 -12.77
N VAL A 124 18.13 3.82 -11.95
CA VAL A 124 18.99 3.76 -10.76
C VAL A 124 20.46 3.58 -11.10
N ASN A 125 20.79 2.75 -12.11
CA ASN A 125 22.17 2.54 -12.55
C ASN A 125 22.80 3.83 -13.08
N GLU A 126 22.10 4.50 -13.98
CA GLU A 126 22.58 5.75 -14.52
C GLU A 126 22.57 6.88 -13.44
N ALA A 127 21.78 6.76 -12.36
CA ALA A 127 21.83 7.65 -11.19
C ALA A 127 22.91 7.27 -10.17
N ARG A 128 23.56 6.11 -10.35
CA ARG A 128 24.54 5.51 -9.43
C ARG A 128 23.98 5.28 -8.03
N VAL A 129 22.73 4.82 -7.98
CA VAL A 129 22.01 4.54 -6.74
C VAL A 129 21.81 3.03 -6.59
N PRO A 130 22.14 2.43 -5.43
CA PRO A 130 21.78 1.04 -5.14
C PRO A 130 20.26 0.85 -5.16
N ALA A 131 19.79 -0.33 -5.57
CA ALA A 131 18.36 -0.60 -5.62
C ALA A 131 18.01 -2.07 -5.36
N LEU A 132 16.88 -2.26 -4.68
CA LEU A 132 16.19 -3.53 -4.49
C LEU A 132 14.97 -3.56 -5.41
N ILE A 133 15.04 -4.33 -6.49
CA ILE A 133 14.00 -4.36 -7.53
C ILE A 133 13.38 -5.75 -7.60
N TYR A 134 12.06 -5.82 -7.45
CA TYR A 134 11.28 -7.04 -7.63
C TYR A 134 11.44 -7.60 -9.06
N PRO A 135 11.80 -8.89 -9.22
CA PRO A 135 12.05 -9.45 -10.56
C PRO A 135 10.79 -9.81 -11.35
N GLY A 136 9.60 -9.83 -10.72
CA GLY A 136 8.41 -10.45 -11.29
C GLY A 136 7.62 -9.63 -12.30
N ALA A 137 7.92 -8.34 -12.51
CA ALA A 137 7.28 -7.55 -13.57
C ALA A 137 7.87 -7.87 -14.96
N LYS A 138 7.68 -9.11 -15.42
CA LYS A 138 8.29 -9.66 -16.65
C LYS A 138 7.65 -9.13 -17.94
N ARG A 139 6.46 -8.51 -17.86
CA ARG A 139 5.75 -7.98 -19.02
C ARG A 139 6.37 -6.66 -19.49
N LYS A 140 6.68 -6.57 -20.79
CA LYS A 140 7.18 -5.34 -21.41
C LYS A 140 6.09 -4.26 -21.43
N VAL A 141 6.50 -3.00 -21.36
CA VAL A 141 5.55 -1.87 -21.37
C VAL A 141 4.87 -1.80 -22.73
N GLY A 142 3.53 -1.73 -22.77
CA GLY A 142 2.78 -1.77 -24.03
C GLY A 142 2.92 -0.49 -24.86
N LYS A 143 2.88 0.67 -24.19
CA LYS A 143 3.03 2.00 -24.81
C LYS A 143 4.45 2.54 -24.58
N PRO A 144 4.95 3.44 -25.45
CA PRO A 144 6.21 4.12 -25.21
C PRO A 144 6.20 4.89 -23.90
N VAL A 145 7.25 4.71 -23.10
CA VAL A 145 7.47 5.45 -21.86
C VAL A 145 8.25 6.71 -22.20
N LYS A 146 7.71 7.87 -21.86
CA LYS A 146 8.32 9.16 -22.16
C LYS A 146 8.59 9.91 -20.86
N ARG A 147 9.80 10.44 -20.72
CA ARG A 147 10.18 11.45 -19.73
C ARG A 147 10.55 12.71 -20.50
N GLY A 148 9.96 13.84 -20.16
CA GLY A 148 10.21 15.11 -20.83
C GLY A 148 9.93 16.28 -19.90
N GLY A 149 10.42 17.48 -20.26
CA GLY A 149 10.27 18.66 -19.41
C GLY A 149 10.93 18.49 -18.04
N ASP A 150 10.20 18.87 -16.99
CA ASP A 150 10.65 18.85 -15.59
C ASP A 150 10.52 17.51 -14.88
N THR A 151 9.95 16.48 -15.53
CA THR A 151 9.84 15.13 -14.96
C THR A 151 11.22 14.51 -14.78
N SER A 152 11.57 14.16 -13.56
CA SER A 152 12.82 13.49 -13.20
C SER A 152 12.69 11.96 -13.25
N ALA A 153 13.82 11.28 -13.03
CA ALA A 153 13.82 9.83 -12.84
C ALA A 153 12.95 9.39 -11.65
N TRP A 154 12.84 10.21 -10.60
CA TRP A 154 12.03 9.89 -9.42
C TRP A 154 10.53 9.84 -9.74
N GLU A 155 10.00 10.83 -10.45
CA GLU A 155 8.59 10.80 -10.84
C GLU A 155 8.30 9.69 -11.86
N LEU A 156 9.24 9.44 -12.78
CA LEU A 156 9.12 8.34 -13.74
C LEU A 156 9.06 6.96 -13.06
N THR A 157 9.95 6.69 -12.10
CA THR A 157 9.91 5.40 -11.39
C THR A 157 8.67 5.29 -10.50
N GLY A 158 8.16 6.41 -9.97
CA GLY A 158 6.88 6.48 -9.27
C GLY A 158 5.70 6.07 -10.14
N SER A 159 5.54 6.68 -11.31
CA SER A 159 4.42 6.35 -12.21
C SER A 159 4.47 4.91 -12.69
N LEU A 160 5.67 4.38 -12.96
CA LEU A 160 5.85 2.97 -13.31
C LEU A 160 5.48 2.02 -12.17
N ALA A 161 5.64 2.43 -10.91
CA ALA A 161 5.25 1.64 -9.75
C ALA A 161 3.72 1.56 -9.65
N GLU A 162 3.06 2.70 -9.79
CA GLU A 162 1.60 2.83 -9.76
C GLU A 162 0.93 1.98 -10.84
N GLU A 163 1.47 1.98 -12.07
CA GLU A 163 0.96 1.18 -13.19
C GLU A 163 0.89 -0.33 -12.92
N VAL A 164 1.71 -0.85 -12.01
CA VAL A 164 1.75 -2.29 -11.66
C VAL A 164 1.54 -2.53 -10.18
N ASN A 165 1.00 -1.55 -9.46
CA ASN A 165 0.71 -1.64 -8.04
C ASN A 165 1.92 -2.13 -7.20
N LEU A 166 3.11 -1.63 -7.55
CA LEU A 166 4.32 -1.83 -6.76
C LEU A 166 4.59 -0.59 -5.92
N ARG A 167 5.31 -0.78 -4.82
CA ARG A 167 5.86 0.31 -4.02
C ARG A 167 7.11 0.85 -4.69
N ARG A 168 7.30 2.16 -4.55
CA ARG A 168 8.56 2.86 -4.84
C ARG A 168 8.87 3.78 -3.67
N PHE A 169 9.99 3.55 -2.99
CA PHE A 169 10.45 4.38 -1.87
C PHE A 169 11.96 4.25 -1.67
N SER A 170 12.52 5.13 -0.84
CA SER A 170 13.94 5.08 -0.45
C SER A 170 14.07 4.54 0.97
N THR A 171 15.05 3.68 1.23
CA THR A 171 15.46 3.33 2.61
C THR A 171 16.48 4.33 3.18
N GLY A 172 16.76 5.41 2.46
CA GLY A 172 17.88 6.33 2.70
C GLY A 172 19.20 5.89 2.05
N THR A 173 19.37 4.59 1.80
CA THR A 173 20.59 3.99 1.24
C THR A 173 20.40 3.33 -0.12
N GLN A 174 19.18 2.89 -0.43
CA GLN A 174 18.81 2.30 -1.71
C GLN A 174 17.38 2.62 -2.10
N LEU A 175 17.09 2.56 -3.40
CA LEU A 175 15.72 2.58 -3.91
C LEU A 175 15.09 1.20 -3.77
N VAL A 176 13.88 1.12 -3.25
CA VAL A 176 13.05 -0.09 -3.28
C VAL A 176 11.99 0.07 -4.36
N PHE A 177 11.85 -0.95 -5.21
CA PHE A 177 10.79 -1.08 -6.21
C PHE A 177 10.21 -2.50 -6.16
N ALA A 178 9.19 -2.72 -5.32
CA ALA A 178 8.71 -4.07 -5.01
C ALA A 178 7.25 -4.11 -4.51
N SER A 179 6.65 -5.30 -4.47
CA SER A 179 5.33 -5.50 -3.84
C SER A 179 5.48 -5.69 -2.32
N ASP A 180 4.41 -5.38 -1.58
CA ASP A 180 4.38 -5.58 -0.12
C ASP A 180 4.63 -7.06 0.23
N GLU A 181 3.98 -7.99 -0.48
CA GLU A 181 4.14 -9.44 -0.33
C GLU A 181 5.60 -9.88 -0.50
N TRP A 182 6.26 -9.41 -1.56
CA TRP A 182 7.65 -9.79 -1.81
C TRP A 182 8.60 -9.24 -0.74
N LEU A 183 8.34 -8.03 -0.23
CA LEU A 183 9.14 -7.46 0.87
C LEU A 183 8.95 -8.26 2.17
N MET A 184 7.70 -8.62 2.49
CA MET A 184 7.37 -9.41 3.68
C MET A 184 8.03 -10.79 3.67
N ASP A 185 8.17 -11.43 2.50
CA ASP A 185 8.75 -12.77 2.40
C ASP A 185 10.28 -12.77 2.27
N ARG A 186 10.85 -11.73 1.67
CA ARG A 186 12.28 -11.72 1.34
C ARG A 186 13.17 -11.33 2.51
N LEU A 187 12.67 -10.52 3.43
CA LEU A 187 13.43 -9.94 4.53
C LEU A 187 13.00 -10.57 5.85
N GLU A 188 13.96 -10.83 6.72
CA GLU A 188 13.68 -11.35 8.06
C GLU A 188 12.96 -10.28 8.90
N PRO A 189 11.80 -10.61 9.50
CA PRO A 189 11.04 -9.63 10.25
C PRO A 189 11.65 -9.38 11.62
N VAL A 190 11.56 -8.13 12.09
CA VAL A 190 11.83 -7.79 13.49
C VAL A 190 10.58 -8.07 14.30
N ALA A 191 10.70 -8.89 15.34
CA ALA A 191 9.60 -9.14 16.27
C ALA A 191 9.41 -7.95 17.21
N LEU A 192 8.18 -7.43 17.28
CA LEU A 192 7.78 -6.43 18.27
C LEU A 192 6.63 -6.95 19.10
N ALA A 193 6.71 -6.71 20.40
CA ALA A 193 5.65 -7.00 21.36
C ALA A 193 5.47 -5.79 22.27
N GLU A 194 4.23 -5.53 22.66
CA GLU A 194 3.91 -4.40 23.53
C GLU A 194 4.61 -4.55 24.89
N ASN A 195 5.12 -3.45 25.43
CA ASN A 195 5.85 -3.40 26.71
C ASN A 195 7.11 -4.29 26.77
N GLN A 196 7.68 -4.69 25.63
CA GLN A 196 8.93 -5.44 25.57
C GLN A 196 10.07 -4.66 24.90
N GLY A 197 11.28 -4.80 25.44
CA GLY A 197 12.47 -4.13 24.93
C GLY A 197 12.30 -2.61 24.89
N ALA A 198 12.44 -2.03 23.69
CA ALA A 198 12.25 -0.60 23.47
C ALA A 198 10.79 -0.19 23.19
N VAL A 199 9.86 -1.14 23.07
CA VAL A 199 8.45 -0.87 22.74
C VAL A 199 7.71 -0.38 23.99
N ARG A 200 7.04 0.77 23.87
CA ARG A 200 6.27 1.41 24.95
C ARG A 200 4.76 1.23 24.78
N ASN A 201 4.26 1.33 23.55
CA ASN A 201 2.85 1.14 23.23
C ASN A 201 2.68 0.73 21.76
N ILE A 202 1.61 0.01 21.44
CA ILE A 202 1.18 -0.26 20.07
C ILE A 202 -0.32 0.03 19.96
N ASP A 203 -0.66 1.09 19.22
CA ASP A 203 -2.05 1.44 18.92
C ASP A 203 -2.45 0.92 17.53
N PHE A 204 -3.67 0.41 17.39
CA PHE A 204 -4.14 -0.17 16.13
C PHE A 204 -5.30 0.61 15.52
N ASP A 205 -5.19 0.91 14.23
CA ASP A 205 -6.29 1.38 13.37
C ASP A 205 -6.59 0.28 12.35
N LEU A 206 -7.35 -0.72 12.82
CA LEU A 206 -7.81 -1.85 12.02
C LEU A 206 -9.14 -1.51 11.35
N ASP A 207 -9.15 -0.43 10.56
CA ASP A 207 -10.34 -0.09 9.78
C ASP A 207 -10.51 -1.07 8.62
N GLN A 208 -11.60 -1.84 8.65
CA GLN A 208 -11.92 -2.85 7.64
C GLN A 208 -12.34 -2.23 6.29
N GLY A 209 -12.60 -0.92 6.24
CA GLY A 209 -12.90 -0.16 5.02
C GLY A 209 -11.68 0.51 4.37
N LYS A 210 -10.49 0.45 4.98
CA LYS A 210 -9.25 1.02 4.43
C LYS A 210 -8.47 0.00 3.61
N ARG A 211 -7.77 0.48 2.57
CA ARG A 211 -6.87 -0.32 1.71
C ARG A 211 -5.69 -0.94 2.46
N ALA A 212 -5.35 -0.41 3.64
CA ALA A 212 -4.32 -0.94 4.51
C ALA A 212 -4.73 -0.74 5.97
N SER A 213 -4.49 -1.76 6.79
CA SER A 213 -4.53 -1.59 8.25
C SER A 213 -3.29 -0.84 8.69
N ARG A 214 -3.42 -0.06 9.77
CA ARG A 214 -2.31 0.69 10.34
C ARG A 214 -2.11 0.30 11.80
N ALA A 215 -0.86 0.26 12.23
CA ALA A 215 -0.51 0.28 13.64
C ALA A 215 0.47 1.43 13.89
N THR A 216 0.40 2.02 15.07
CA THR A 216 1.31 3.05 15.53
C THR A 216 2.05 2.52 16.74
N VAL A 217 3.35 2.33 16.59
CA VAL A 217 4.24 1.83 17.63
C VAL A 217 5.01 3.00 18.21
N GLN A 218 4.96 3.17 19.53
CA GLN A 218 5.82 4.08 20.26
C GLN A 218 7.03 3.32 20.78
N LEU A 219 8.22 3.77 20.41
CA LEU A 219 9.50 3.18 20.77
C LEU A 219 10.35 4.17 21.56
N ASP A 220 11.22 3.63 22.40
CA ASP A 220 12.37 4.34 22.94
C ASP A 220 13.41 4.60 21.83
N ALA A 221 14.06 5.75 21.85
CA ALA A 221 15.05 6.15 20.85
C ALA A 221 16.28 5.22 20.79
N THR A 222 16.48 4.38 21.80
CA THR A 222 17.48 3.30 21.81
C THR A 222 17.17 2.15 20.85
N ALA A 223 15.95 2.06 20.30
CA ALA A 223 15.52 1.01 19.37
C ALA A 223 16.28 1.01 18.03
N GLY A 224 17.05 2.07 17.73
CA GLY A 224 17.71 2.25 16.44
C GLY A 224 16.72 2.61 15.33
N ALA A 225 17.25 2.78 14.11
CA ALA A 225 16.43 3.12 12.95
C ALA A 225 15.65 1.90 12.45
N MET A 226 14.33 2.05 12.24
CA MET A 226 13.54 1.09 11.48
C MET A 226 13.28 1.66 10.09
N PRO A 227 14.03 1.24 9.05
CA PRO A 227 13.85 1.81 7.71
C PRO A 227 12.48 1.44 7.12
N PRO A 228 11.92 2.30 6.23
CA PRO A 228 10.68 2.01 5.55
C PRO A 228 10.79 0.70 4.76
N GLY A 229 9.70 -0.07 4.72
CA GLY A 229 9.64 -1.39 4.09
C GLY A 229 10.30 -2.52 4.88
N LEU A 230 10.84 -2.28 6.08
CA LEU A 230 11.29 -3.35 6.98
C LEU A 230 10.08 -4.18 7.44
N PRO A 231 10.12 -5.52 7.31
CA PRO A 231 9.07 -6.35 7.89
C PRO A 231 9.12 -6.37 9.41
N VAL A 232 7.95 -6.31 10.01
CA VAL A 232 7.74 -6.42 11.45
C VAL A 232 6.78 -7.58 11.70
N MET A 233 7.10 -8.42 12.68
CA MET A 233 6.21 -9.46 13.18
C MET A 233 5.59 -9.00 14.49
N LEU A 234 4.26 -8.95 14.55
CA LEU A 234 3.52 -8.79 15.80
C LEU A 234 3.02 -10.15 16.27
N GLY A 235 3.22 -10.44 17.55
CA GLY A 235 2.90 -11.73 18.16
C GLY A 235 1.41 -12.09 18.13
N ASP A 236 1.12 -13.38 18.36
CA ASP A 236 -0.24 -13.94 18.35
C ASP A 236 -1.14 -13.35 19.48
N ASP A 237 -0.52 -12.80 20.52
CA ASP A 237 -1.17 -12.09 21.62
C ASP A 237 -1.80 -10.76 21.19
N MET A 238 -1.46 -10.24 20.01
CA MET A 238 -2.03 -9.00 19.44
C MET A 238 -3.37 -9.22 18.71
N GLY A 239 -3.97 -10.42 18.83
CA GLY A 239 -5.29 -10.74 18.30
C GLY A 239 -5.41 -10.49 16.79
N PRO A 240 -6.41 -9.72 16.29
CA PRO A 240 -6.57 -9.48 14.86
C PRO A 240 -5.41 -8.71 14.24
N ALA A 241 -4.56 -8.05 15.04
CA ALA A 241 -3.37 -7.36 14.57
C ALA A 241 -2.14 -8.26 14.43
N ALA A 242 -2.19 -9.51 14.92
CA ALA A 242 -1.09 -10.46 14.79
C ALA A 242 -0.65 -10.66 13.33
N GLY A 243 0.62 -11.01 13.15
CA GLY A 243 1.22 -11.35 11.86
C GLY A 243 2.18 -10.29 11.32
N ARG A 244 2.41 -10.34 10.00
CA ARG A 244 3.41 -9.50 9.32
C ARG A 244 2.88 -8.13 8.93
N TRP A 245 3.73 -7.14 9.17
CA TRP A 245 3.54 -5.74 8.81
C TRP A 245 4.80 -5.22 8.11
N LEU A 246 4.69 -4.08 7.44
CA LEU A 246 5.82 -3.32 6.94
C LEU A 246 5.89 -1.99 7.67
N VAL A 247 7.10 -1.51 7.95
CA VAL A 247 7.28 -0.13 8.41
C VAL A 247 6.89 0.82 7.28
N GLN A 248 5.80 1.56 7.45
CA GLN A 248 5.38 2.60 6.52
C GLN A 248 6.20 3.87 6.75
N ASP A 249 6.20 4.34 8.00
CA ASP A 249 6.83 5.59 8.41
C ASP A 249 7.62 5.39 9.69
N PHE A 250 8.82 5.95 9.77
CA PHE A 250 9.60 6.09 10.98
C PHE A 250 9.81 7.58 11.22
N ARG A 251 9.31 8.08 12.36
CA ARG A 251 9.40 9.49 12.73
C ARG A 251 10.13 9.65 14.05
N ARG A 252 11.12 10.53 14.04
CA ARG A 252 11.94 10.84 15.22
C ARG A 252 12.23 12.32 15.29
N SER A 253 11.93 12.91 16.42
CA SER A 253 12.48 14.22 16.80
C SER A 253 13.86 14.00 17.39
N LEU A 254 14.91 14.64 16.85
CA LEU A 254 16.29 14.41 17.33
C LEU A 254 16.55 14.98 18.73
N SER A 255 15.61 15.71 19.32
CA SER A 255 15.69 16.11 20.73
C SER A 255 14.83 15.24 21.66
N SER A 256 14.15 14.21 21.13
CA SER A 256 13.25 13.34 21.88
C SER A 256 13.85 11.96 22.08
N THR A 257 13.59 11.37 23.25
CA THR A 257 13.88 9.95 23.54
C THR A 257 12.79 9.02 23.04
N GLN A 258 11.75 9.54 22.37
CA GLN A 258 10.66 8.77 21.80
C GLN A 258 10.70 8.79 20.28
N VAL A 259 10.32 7.66 19.69
CA VAL A 259 10.24 7.43 18.26
C VAL A 259 8.84 6.87 17.96
N THR A 260 8.22 7.37 16.90
CA THR A 260 6.95 6.85 16.42
C THR A 260 7.16 6.09 15.13
N VAL A 261 6.76 4.82 15.09
CA VAL A 261 6.78 3.99 13.90
C VAL A 261 5.35 3.68 13.47
N THR A 262 5.01 4.02 12.24
CA THR A 262 3.75 3.62 11.62
C THR A 262 3.98 2.35 10.83
N LEU A 263 3.28 1.28 11.20
CA LEU A 263 3.24 0.04 10.45
C LEU A 263 2.04 0.04 9.52
N THR A 264 2.22 -0.60 8.37
CA THR A 264 1.16 -0.84 7.39
C THR A 264 1.16 -2.31 7.01
N ARG A 265 -0.02 -2.89 6.92
CA ARG A 265 -0.20 -4.12 6.18
C ARG A 265 -1.29 -3.87 5.16
N ALA A 266 -0.93 -3.99 3.88
CA ALA A 266 -1.93 -4.03 2.84
C ALA A 266 -2.75 -5.29 3.05
N ARG A 267 -4.08 -5.14 3.15
CA ARG A 267 -4.95 -6.29 2.95
C ARG A 267 -4.90 -6.54 1.44
N HIS A 268 -4.26 -7.63 1.04
CA HIS A 268 -4.26 -8.32 -0.27
C HIS A 268 -4.33 -7.48 -1.56
N VAL A 269 -3.36 -7.67 -2.45
CA VAL A 269 -3.58 -7.59 -3.90
C VAL A 269 -3.91 -9.01 -4.34
N LEU A 270 -5.12 -9.27 -4.83
CA LEU A 270 -5.43 -10.55 -5.46
C LEU A 270 -4.97 -10.51 -6.92
N ALA A 271 -4.28 -11.57 -7.35
CA ALA A 271 -3.95 -11.79 -8.74
C ALA A 271 -5.21 -11.97 -9.61
N GLU A 272 -5.15 -11.47 -10.84
CA GLU A 272 -6.18 -11.61 -11.86
C GLU A 272 -6.42 -13.08 -12.24
N PRO A 273 -7.67 -13.57 -12.32
CA PRO A 273 -7.97 -14.70 -13.19
C PRO A 273 -7.77 -14.24 -14.65
N LYS A 274 -7.08 -15.06 -15.45
CA LYS A 274 -6.93 -14.82 -16.91
C LYS A 274 -8.29 -14.49 -17.51
N ALA A 275 -8.36 -13.37 -18.23
CA ALA A 275 -9.53 -12.94 -18.97
C ALA A 275 -10.06 -14.09 -19.83
N SER A 276 -11.24 -14.61 -19.49
CA SER A 276 -12.05 -15.32 -20.47
C SER A 276 -12.59 -14.27 -21.44
N SER A 277 -12.45 -14.55 -22.74
CA SER A 277 -12.94 -13.70 -23.81
C SER A 277 -14.39 -13.30 -23.54
N ARG A 278 -14.70 -11.99 -23.71
CA ARG A 278 -16.06 -11.45 -23.81
C ARG A 278 -16.92 -12.38 -24.67
N GLY A 279 -17.68 -13.24 -24.01
CA GLY A 279 -18.63 -14.15 -24.62
C GLY A 279 -20.01 -13.65 -24.27
N ASP A 280 -20.69 -13.16 -25.30
CA ASP A 280 -22.12 -12.92 -25.41
C ASP A 280 -22.80 -12.14 -24.26
N LEU A 281 -23.03 -10.86 -24.53
CA LEU A 281 -23.94 -10.03 -23.74
C LEU A 281 -25.36 -10.56 -23.97
N GLY A 282 -25.76 -11.55 -23.17
CA GLY A 282 -27.14 -12.02 -23.11
C GLY A 282 -28.08 -10.87 -22.79
N ASP A 283 -29.19 -10.80 -23.52
CA ASP A 283 -30.09 -9.65 -23.59
C ASP A 283 -30.78 -9.29 -22.25
N ASP A 284 -31.30 -8.06 -22.21
CA ASP A 284 -31.97 -7.39 -21.08
C ASP A 284 -33.34 -7.98 -20.67
N SER A 285 -33.74 -9.19 -21.10
CA SER A 285 -35.04 -9.79 -20.76
C SER A 285 -35.17 -10.34 -19.33
N PHE A 286 -34.22 -10.07 -18.45
CA PHE A 286 -34.04 -10.84 -17.21
C PHE A 286 -34.80 -10.36 -15.95
N VAL A 287 -35.76 -9.45 -16.08
CA VAL A 287 -36.45 -8.83 -14.92
C VAL A 287 -37.62 -9.68 -14.37
N THR A 288 -38.11 -10.71 -15.05
CA THR A 288 -39.29 -11.46 -14.56
C THR A 288 -39.21 -12.97 -14.78
N GLY A 289 -38.91 -13.73 -13.71
CA GLY A 289 -38.97 -15.20 -13.70
C GLY A 289 -39.55 -15.74 -12.40
N SER A 290 -40.81 -16.17 -12.47
CA SER A 290 -41.60 -16.79 -11.38
C SER A 290 -41.20 -18.24 -11.15
N GLY A 291 -40.92 -18.63 -9.90
CA GLY A 291 -40.73 -20.02 -9.47
C GLY A 291 -41.32 -20.21 -8.06
N SER A 292 -42.35 -21.05 -7.96
CA SER A 292 -43.14 -21.25 -6.74
C SER A 292 -42.62 -22.39 -5.87
N ASP A 293 -42.33 -22.13 -4.59
CA ASP A 293 -42.41 -23.16 -3.53
C ASP A 293 -42.68 -22.53 -2.14
N THR A 294 -43.68 -23.02 -1.42
CA THR A 294 -44.46 -22.28 -0.40
C THR A 294 -44.00 -22.36 1.05
N GLY A 295 -42.92 -23.10 1.36
CA GLY A 295 -42.12 -22.90 2.59
C GLY A 295 -40.83 -22.10 2.35
N GLY A 296 -40.45 -21.98 1.06
CA GLY A 296 -39.26 -21.32 0.55
C GLY A 296 -39.49 -19.92 -0.01
N LYS A 297 -40.71 -19.38 0.01
CA LYS A 297 -41.03 -18.06 -0.56
C LYS A 297 -40.19 -16.91 0.02
N ALA A 298 -39.93 -16.91 1.33
CA ALA A 298 -39.13 -15.87 1.98
C ALA A 298 -37.63 -15.99 1.66
N ALA A 299 -37.07 -17.21 1.74
CA ALA A 299 -35.67 -17.47 1.36
C ALA A 299 -35.42 -17.26 -0.15
N THR A 300 -36.39 -17.60 -1.00
CA THR A 300 -36.36 -17.33 -2.44
C THR A 300 -36.50 -15.84 -2.75
N ALA A 301 -37.34 -15.10 -2.03
CA ALA A 301 -37.44 -13.65 -2.17
C ALA A 301 -36.17 -12.92 -1.70
N ALA A 302 -35.59 -13.34 -0.57
CA ALA A 302 -34.33 -12.81 -0.06
C ALA A 302 -33.16 -13.11 -1.02
N ARG A 303 -33.06 -14.34 -1.55
CA ARG A 303 -32.09 -14.68 -2.61
C ARG A 303 -32.31 -13.87 -3.89
N ALA A 304 -33.55 -13.69 -4.32
CA ALA A 304 -33.86 -12.86 -5.49
C ALA A 304 -33.42 -11.41 -5.27
N LYS A 305 -33.65 -10.85 -4.08
CA LYS A 305 -33.22 -9.49 -3.69
C LYS A 305 -31.70 -9.36 -3.66
N MET A 306 -30.99 -10.36 -3.14
CA MET A 306 -29.53 -10.43 -3.16
C MET A 306 -29.00 -10.39 -4.60
N VAL A 307 -29.51 -11.25 -5.48
CA VAL A 307 -29.04 -11.30 -6.86
C VAL A 307 -29.42 -10.03 -7.63
N ALA A 308 -30.62 -9.47 -7.42
CA ALA A 308 -31.04 -8.21 -8.02
C ALA A 308 -30.13 -7.04 -7.60
N PHE A 309 -29.76 -6.97 -6.33
CA PHE A 309 -28.80 -5.98 -5.85
C PHE A 309 -27.46 -6.11 -6.56
N ALA A 310 -26.91 -7.32 -6.66
CA ALA A 310 -25.61 -7.56 -7.30
C ALA A 310 -25.63 -7.21 -8.81
N LEU A 311 -26.71 -7.57 -9.52
CA LEU A 311 -26.89 -7.23 -10.93
C LEU A 311 -26.98 -5.71 -11.14
N ALA A 312 -27.63 -4.97 -10.23
CA ALA A 312 -27.68 -3.51 -10.29
C ALA A 312 -26.30 -2.84 -10.09
N GLN A 313 -25.28 -3.60 -9.66
CA GLN A 313 -23.91 -3.10 -9.55
C GLN A 313 -23.08 -3.37 -10.81
N ASN A 314 -23.61 -4.09 -11.80
CA ASN A 314 -22.89 -4.44 -13.03
C ASN A 314 -22.33 -3.19 -13.72
N GLY A 315 -21.08 -3.26 -14.17
CA GLY A 315 -20.33 -2.14 -14.77
C GLY A 315 -19.64 -1.21 -13.77
N LYS A 316 -19.91 -1.30 -12.46
CA LYS A 316 -19.21 -0.48 -11.45
C LYS A 316 -17.75 -0.89 -11.30
N PRO A 317 -16.83 0.04 -10.98
CA PRO A 317 -15.42 -0.29 -10.84
C PRO A 317 -15.14 -1.29 -9.72
N TYR A 318 -14.16 -2.16 -9.95
CA TYR A 318 -13.61 -3.02 -8.92
C TYR A 318 -12.51 -2.26 -8.19
N VAL A 319 -12.56 -2.28 -6.86
CA VAL A 319 -11.48 -1.81 -6.00
C VAL A 319 -11.36 -2.82 -4.88
N TYR A 320 -10.18 -3.41 -4.72
CA TYR A 320 -9.92 -4.30 -3.60
C TYR A 320 -10.23 -3.60 -2.25
N GLY A 321 -11.00 -4.25 -1.37
CA GLY A 321 -11.55 -3.66 -0.15
C GLY A 321 -12.81 -2.81 -0.37
N GLY A 322 -13.38 -2.80 -1.58
CA GLY A 322 -14.56 -2.00 -1.93
C GLY A 322 -15.86 -2.59 -1.38
N HIS A 323 -16.63 -1.78 -0.65
CA HIS A 323 -17.90 -2.18 -0.02
C HIS A 323 -19.12 -1.39 -0.54
N GLY A 324 -19.00 -0.79 -1.73
CA GLY A 324 -20.05 0.01 -2.34
C GLY A 324 -20.18 1.43 -1.78
N PRO A 325 -21.19 2.19 -2.24
CA PRO A 325 -22.04 1.86 -3.39
C PRO A 325 -21.37 2.18 -4.74
N SER A 326 -20.25 2.89 -4.75
CA SER A 326 -19.59 3.39 -5.98
C SER A 326 -18.56 2.41 -6.56
N VAL A 327 -17.98 1.55 -5.74
CA VAL A 327 -16.95 0.55 -6.12
C VAL A 327 -17.10 -0.70 -5.26
N TRP A 328 -16.70 -1.86 -5.78
CA TRP A 328 -16.87 -3.15 -5.09
C TRP A 328 -15.63 -4.03 -5.17
N ASP A 329 -15.35 -4.84 -4.15
CA ASP A 329 -14.53 -6.06 -4.26
C ASP A 329 -15.41 -7.32 -4.24
N CYS A 330 -14.81 -8.50 -4.42
CA CYS A 330 -15.57 -9.76 -4.53
C CYS A 330 -16.44 -10.03 -3.28
N SER A 331 -15.84 -9.97 -2.09
CA SER A 331 -16.54 -10.19 -0.82
C SER A 331 -17.49 -9.06 -0.44
N GLY A 332 -17.14 -7.81 -0.76
CA GLY A 332 -17.91 -6.60 -0.50
C GLY A 332 -19.18 -6.55 -1.36
N LEU A 333 -19.13 -6.98 -2.62
CA LEU A 333 -20.33 -7.15 -3.44
C LEU A 333 -21.30 -8.17 -2.80
N VAL A 334 -20.78 -9.29 -2.31
CA VAL A 334 -21.59 -10.31 -1.61
C VAL A 334 -22.15 -9.76 -0.29
N GLN A 335 -21.38 -8.97 0.46
CA GLN A 335 -21.86 -8.31 1.66
C GLN A 335 -22.99 -7.33 1.36
N GLY A 336 -22.82 -6.45 0.36
CA GLY A 336 -23.87 -5.52 -0.07
C GLY A 336 -25.13 -6.25 -0.53
N ALA A 337 -24.97 -7.33 -1.30
CA ALA A 337 -26.07 -8.14 -1.79
C ALA A 337 -26.82 -8.88 -0.67
N THR A 338 -26.10 -9.50 0.27
CA THR A 338 -26.70 -10.19 1.41
C THR A 338 -27.35 -9.21 2.38
N ALA A 339 -26.73 -8.04 2.62
CA ALA A 339 -27.30 -6.97 3.45
C ALA A 339 -28.58 -6.40 2.83
N ALA A 340 -28.64 -6.21 1.51
CA ALA A 340 -29.87 -5.80 0.83
C ALA A 340 -31.01 -6.82 1.04
N ALA A 341 -30.66 -8.10 1.18
CA ALA A 341 -31.59 -9.18 1.51
C ALA A 341 -31.87 -9.35 3.02
N GLY A 342 -31.27 -8.55 3.89
CA GLY A 342 -31.48 -8.59 5.35
C GLY A 342 -30.56 -9.56 6.10
N HIS A 343 -29.49 -10.03 5.47
CA HIS A 343 -28.55 -10.98 6.05
C HIS A 343 -27.13 -10.40 6.15
N VAL A 344 -26.41 -10.74 7.21
CA VAL A 344 -25.01 -10.34 7.40
C VAL A 344 -24.11 -11.52 7.06
N LEU A 345 -23.08 -11.27 6.27
CA LEU A 345 -22.02 -12.25 5.99
C LEU A 345 -20.66 -11.58 6.27
N PRO A 346 -19.70 -12.24 6.94
CA PRO A 346 -18.41 -11.63 7.24
C PRO A 346 -17.58 -11.37 5.98
N ALA A 347 -16.56 -10.54 6.07
CA ALA A 347 -15.50 -10.41 5.06
C ALA A 347 -14.16 -10.78 5.71
N PRO A 348 -13.15 -11.21 4.95
CA PRO A 348 -13.08 -11.37 3.49
C PRO A 348 -13.72 -12.68 2.97
N SER A 349 -13.59 -12.97 1.68
CA SER A 349 -14.18 -14.17 1.03
C SER A 349 -13.77 -15.50 1.68
N SER A 350 -12.62 -15.58 2.33
CA SER A 350 -12.21 -16.75 3.13
C SER A 350 -13.07 -16.93 4.39
N SER A 351 -13.40 -15.85 5.10
CA SER A 351 -14.35 -15.86 6.22
C SER A 351 -15.76 -16.19 5.75
N GLN A 352 -16.15 -15.77 4.55
CA GLN A 352 -17.44 -16.15 3.94
C GLN A 352 -17.50 -17.66 3.67
N ALA A 353 -16.46 -18.21 3.04
CA ALA A 353 -16.36 -19.65 2.79
C ALA A 353 -16.38 -20.45 4.11
N ALA A 354 -15.62 -20.00 5.11
CA ALA A 354 -15.60 -20.63 6.44
C ALA A 354 -16.96 -20.53 7.15
N ALA A 355 -17.67 -19.40 7.05
CA ALA A 355 -19.00 -19.22 7.64
C ALA A 355 -20.04 -20.12 6.97
N VAL A 356 -20.01 -20.23 5.63
CA VAL A 356 -20.88 -21.14 4.87
C VAL A 356 -20.62 -22.60 5.27
N ALA A 357 -19.36 -22.99 5.37
CA ALA A 357 -18.98 -24.33 5.79
C ALA A 357 -19.38 -24.62 7.25
N GLY A 358 -19.06 -23.72 8.18
CA GLY A 358 -19.38 -23.86 9.60
C GLY A 358 -20.88 -23.85 9.90
N ALA A 359 -21.67 -23.17 9.06
CA ALA A 359 -23.13 -23.22 9.14
C ALA A 359 -23.75 -24.49 8.52
N GLY A 360 -22.94 -25.42 7.99
CA GLY A 360 -23.42 -26.62 7.32
C GLY A 360 -24.15 -26.34 6.00
N LYS A 361 -23.94 -25.17 5.39
CA LYS A 361 -24.64 -24.74 4.16
C LYS A 361 -23.84 -24.99 2.89
N GLY A 362 -22.84 -25.86 2.96
CA GLY A 362 -22.01 -26.26 1.82
C GLY A 362 -22.80 -27.06 0.78
N MET A 363 -22.38 -26.97 -0.48
CA MET A 363 -22.95 -27.76 -1.57
C MET A 363 -21.91 -28.07 -2.66
N SER A 364 -22.24 -29.00 -3.56
CA SER A 364 -21.36 -29.29 -4.70
C SER A 364 -21.29 -28.10 -5.66
N ILE A 365 -20.11 -27.89 -6.26
CA ILE A 365 -19.85 -26.80 -7.22
C ILE A 365 -20.85 -26.87 -8.38
N ASP A 366 -21.08 -28.07 -8.93
CA ASP A 366 -22.02 -28.26 -10.04
C ASP A 366 -23.45 -27.84 -9.68
N ALA A 367 -23.90 -28.15 -8.47
CA ALA A 367 -25.22 -27.74 -8.01
C ALA A 367 -25.28 -26.22 -7.76
N ALA A 368 -24.22 -25.61 -7.24
CA ALA A 368 -24.12 -24.17 -7.05
C ALA A 368 -24.17 -23.40 -8.38
N ILE A 369 -23.48 -23.89 -9.41
CA ILE A 369 -23.50 -23.29 -10.76
C ILE A 369 -24.92 -23.25 -11.35
N ARG A 370 -25.75 -24.25 -11.03
CA ARG A 370 -27.15 -24.35 -11.48
C ARG A 370 -28.16 -23.73 -10.53
N THR A 371 -27.70 -23.09 -9.45
CA THR A 371 -28.63 -22.49 -8.50
C THR A 371 -28.36 -21.01 -8.28
N ARG A 372 -29.39 -20.24 -8.61
CA ARG A 372 -29.38 -18.79 -8.49
C ARG A 372 -29.21 -18.35 -7.03
N GLY A 373 -28.22 -17.50 -6.79
CA GLY A 373 -27.86 -17.01 -5.46
C GLY A 373 -26.91 -17.90 -4.68
N ALA A 374 -26.45 -19.03 -5.23
CA ALA A 374 -25.35 -19.78 -4.60
C ALA A 374 -24.05 -18.96 -4.63
N LEU A 375 -23.21 -19.14 -3.61
CA LEU A 375 -21.88 -18.57 -3.56
C LEU A 375 -20.86 -19.61 -4.03
N LEU A 376 -20.00 -19.19 -4.96
CA LEU A 376 -18.90 -19.97 -5.51
C LEU A 376 -17.59 -19.37 -5.04
N PHE A 377 -16.72 -20.15 -4.40
CA PHE A 377 -15.48 -19.68 -3.80
C PHE A 377 -14.25 -20.28 -4.48
N ILE A 378 -13.19 -19.48 -4.57
CA ILE A 378 -11.82 -19.94 -4.82
C ILE A 378 -11.03 -19.63 -3.55
N GLN A 379 -10.44 -20.64 -2.92
CA GLN A 379 -9.67 -20.52 -1.68
C GLN A 379 -8.42 -21.39 -1.82
N THR A 380 -7.34 -20.81 -2.33
CA THR A 380 -6.03 -21.45 -2.49
C THR A 380 -4.98 -20.69 -1.67
N SER A 381 -3.75 -21.19 -1.64
CA SER A 381 -2.63 -20.50 -0.99
C SER A 381 -2.24 -19.18 -1.67
N THR A 382 -2.72 -18.93 -2.90
CA THR A 382 -2.32 -17.78 -3.71
C THR A 382 -3.51 -16.97 -4.25
N ALA A 383 -4.75 -17.43 -4.07
CA ALA A 383 -5.94 -16.77 -4.59
C ALA A 383 -7.16 -16.99 -3.69
N HIS A 384 -7.86 -15.90 -3.39
CA HIS A 384 -9.15 -15.89 -2.70
C HIS A 384 -10.17 -15.14 -3.54
N HIS A 385 -11.33 -15.72 -3.80
CA HIS A 385 -12.38 -15.08 -4.60
C HIS A 385 -13.76 -15.61 -4.22
N VAL A 386 -14.79 -14.82 -4.49
CA VAL A 386 -16.19 -15.23 -4.37
C VAL A 386 -17.03 -14.63 -5.50
N ALA A 387 -17.98 -15.43 -5.99
CA ALA A 387 -18.94 -15.03 -7.01
C ALA A 387 -20.36 -15.48 -6.64
N ILE A 388 -21.37 -14.76 -7.12
CA ILE A 388 -22.77 -15.12 -6.95
C ILE A 388 -23.25 -15.81 -8.23
N SER A 389 -23.70 -17.05 -8.13
CA SER A 389 -24.28 -17.81 -9.24
C SER A 389 -25.60 -17.19 -9.70
N LEU A 390 -25.78 -17.07 -11.02
CA LEU A 390 -27.04 -16.65 -11.63
C LEU A 390 -27.98 -17.84 -11.93
N GLY A 391 -27.48 -19.08 -11.75
CA GLY A 391 -28.25 -20.33 -11.87
C GLY A 391 -28.28 -20.95 -13.27
N ASN A 392 -27.67 -20.30 -14.26
CA ASN A 392 -27.67 -20.72 -15.66
C ASN A 392 -26.25 -21.01 -16.19
N GLY A 393 -25.28 -21.28 -15.31
CA GLY A 393 -23.88 -21.43 -15.71
C GLY A 393 -23.07 -20.13 -15.68
N SER A 394 -23.70 -18.98 -15.38
CA SER A 394 -23.02 -17.69 -15.23
C SER A 394 -23.01 -17.18 -13.78
N THR A 395 -22.14 -16.21 -13.51
CA THR A 395 -21.98 -15.56 -12.22
C THR A 395 -21.99 -14.05 -12.35
N ILE A 396 -22.48 -13.33 -11.34
CA ILE A 396 -22.20 -11.91 -11.12
C ILE A 396 -21.17 -11.77 -10.00
N GLU A 397 -20.11 -11.01 -10.25
CA GLU A 397 -19.00 -10.84 -9.32
C GLU A 397 -18.29 -9.51 -9.55
N ALA A 398 -17.67 -8.95 -8.51
CA ALA A 398 -16.65 -7.93 -8.69
C ALA A 398 -15.36 -8.66 -9.08
N MET A 399 -15.05 -8.67 -10.37
CA MET A 399 -14.14 -9.64 -10.98
C MET A 399 -12.67 -9.27 -10.80
N ASN A 400 -12.29 -8.04 -11.16
CA ASN A 400 -10.93 -7.49 -11.04
C ASN A 400 -10.92 -6.00 -11.50
N PRO A 401 -9.83 -5.24 -11.28
CA PRO A 401 -9.74 -3.82 -11.66
C PRO A 401 -10.00 -3.51 -13.14
N GLU A 402 -9.77 -4.44 -14.06
CA GLU A 402 -9.98 -4.23 -15.51
C GLU A 402 -11.46 -4.41 -15.90
N ALA A 403 -12.14 -5.39 -15.31
CA ALA A 403 -13.51 -5.76 -15.66
C ALA A 403 -14.57 -5.08 -14.78
N GLY A 404 -14.21 -4.68 -13.56
CA GLY A 404 -15.17 -4.18 -12.59
C GLY A 404 -16.12 -5.25 -12.07
N VAL A 405 -17.34 -4.86 -11.72
CA VAL A 405 -18.45 -5.79 -11.51
C VAL A 405 -18.97 -6.24 -12.86
N ALA A 406 -18.94 -7.54 -13.12
CA ALA A 406 -19.27 -8.10 -14.42
C ALA A 406 -19.96 -9.46 -14.30
N ILE A 407 -20.75 -9.80 -15.32
CA ILE A 407 -21.25 -11.15 -15.54
C ILE A 407 -20.15 -11.97 -16.23
N GLY A 408 -19.87 -13.16 -15.70
CA GLY A 408 -18.85 -14.07 -16.21
C GLY A 408 -19.36 -15.51 -16.28
N SER A 409 -18.65 -16.36 -17.03
CA SER A 409 -18.91 -17.80 -17.04
C SER A 409 -18.44 -18.44 -15.73
N ALA A 410 -19.20 -19.40 -15.19
CA ALA A 410 -18.78 -20.21 -14.06
C ALA A 410 -17.89 -21.40 -14.48
N ALA A 411 -17.88 -21.75 -15.77
CA ALA A 411 -17.21 -22.95 -16.26
C ALA A 411 -15.68 -22.81 -16.26
N GLY A 412 -14.97 -23.88 -15.85
CA GLY A 412 -13.51 -23.99 -15.97
C GLY A 412 -12.70 -23.10 -15.02
N ARG A 413 -13.29 -22.59 -13.93
CA ARG A 413 -12.68 -21.59 -13.04
C ARG A 413 -12.03 -22.10 -11.75
N GLY A 414 -11.93 -23.43 -11.57
CA GLY A 414 -11.22 -24.01 -10.43
C GLY A 414 -11.82 -23.65 -9.07
N TRP A 415 -13.15 -23.59 -8.96
CA TRP A 415 -13.84 -23.37 -7.69
C TRP A 415 -13.42 -24.42 -6.66
N THR A 416 -13.16 -23.98 -5.44
CA THR A 416 -12.68 -24.85 -4.35
C THR A 416 -13.80 -25.28 -3.42
N SER A 417 -14.84 -24.44 -3.27
CA SER A 417 -16.01 -24.73 -2.44
C SER A 417 -17.21 -23.90 -2.88
N ALA A 418 -18.40 -24.29 -2.45
CA ALA A 418 -19.64 -23.58 -2.76
C ALA A 418 -20.70 -23.80 -1.66
N GLY A 419 -21.73 -22.95 -1.63
CA GLY A 419 -22.85 -23.09 -0.70
C GLY A 419 -23.85 -21.94 -0.76
N TYR A 420 -24.83 -21.95 0.13
CA TYR A 420 -25.77 -20.83 0.31
C TYR A 420 -25.53 -20.12 1.62
N TRP A 421 -25.84 -18.84 1.63
CA TRP A 421 -26.02 -18.10 2.89
C TRP A 421 -27.49 -17.84 3.21
N ILE A 422 -28.28 -17.59 2.17
CA ILE A 422 -29.71 -17.24 2.21
C ILE A 422 -30.54 -18.34 1.57
#